data_AF-A0A261C471-F1
#
_entry.id   AF-A0A261C471-F1
#
_cell.length_a   1.000
_cell.length_b   1.000
_cell.length_c   1.000
_cell.angle_alpha   90.00
_cell.angle_beta   90.00
_cell.angle_gamma   90.00
#
_symmetry.space_group_name_H-M   'P 1'
#
loop_
_entity.id
_entity.type
_entity.pdbx_description
1 polymer ?
#
loop_
_entity_poly.entity_id
_entity_poly.type
_entity_poly.pdbx_seq_one_letter_code
_entity_poly.pdbx_strand_id
1 'polypeptide(L)'
;MSLARQNYHDEVEAAVNKQFFAKQSEEERGHATELMRIQAVRGGRVVLQNIQKPEKDEWGTVLEAFEAALALEKMNNSSLLKLHGIAEQRNDAHLTNYIQEKYLEEQVHSINEFARYIANIKRAGPGLGEYLFDKEEFSD
;
A
#
# COMPACT_ATOMS: atom_id res chain seq x y z
N MET A 1 -1.72 -3.84 2.71
CA MET A 1 -1.08 -3.17 3.87
C MET A 1 -1.97 -3.19 5.12
N SER A 2 -1.68 -4.01 6.12
CA SER A 2 -2.30 -3.87 7.47
C SER A 2 -1.44 -2.95 8.33
N LEU A 3 -1.41 -1.65 8.01
CA LEU A 3 -0.98 -0.64 8.98
C LEU A 3 -2.09 -0.62 10.03
N ALA A 4 -1.79 -1.16 11.20
CA ALA A 4 -2.74 -1.63 12.19
C ALA A 4 -3.94 -0.69 12.38
N ARG A 5 -5.14 -1.26 12.23
CA ARG A 5 -6.45 -0.60 12.35
C ARG A 5 -6.73 -0.01 13.75
N GLN A 6 -5.80 -0.06 14.70
CA GLN A 6 -6.10 0.25 16.10
C GLN A 6 -4.91 0.95 16.77
N ASN A 7 -5.25 2.10 17.37
CA ASN A 7 -4.48 2.87 18.36
C ASN A 7 -3.61 4.01 17.82
N TYR A 8 -4.25 5.01 17.20
CA TYR A 8 -3.74 6.38 17.34
C TYR A 8 -4.47 7.03 18.50
N HIS A 9 -3.73 7.51 19.50
CA HIS A 9 -4.25 8.21 20.68
C HIS A 9 -5.14 9.41 20.28
N ASP A 10 -6.22 9.60 21.05
CA ASP A 10 -7.34 10.51 20.76
C ASP A 10 -7.07 11.99 21.08
N GLU A 11 -5.82 12.43 21.24
CA GLU A 11 -5.51 13.84 21.48
C GLU A 11 -4.69 14.43 20.32
N VAL A 12 -5.45 15.04 19.40
CA VAL A 12 -5.08 16.16 18.51
C VAL A 12 -4.47 15.87 17.11
N GLU A 13 -4.08 14.65 16.72
CA GLU A 13 -3.29 14.49 15.47
C GLU A 13 -3.78 13.49 14.38
N ALA A 14 -4.93 12.81 14.54
CA ALA A 14 -5.09 11.48 13.89
C ALA A 14 -6.45 11.10 13.27
N ALA A 15 -7.23 12.02 12.69
CA ALA A 15 -8.55 11.65 12.13
C ALA A 15 -8.49 11.06 10.71
N VAL A 16 -7.64 11.59 9.84
CA VAL A 16 -7.78 11.42 8.39
C VAL A 16 -6.76 10.45 7.79
N ASN A 17 -5.55 10.36 8.35
CA ASN A 17 -4.63 9.23 8.13
C ASN A 17 -5.33 7.87 8.31
N LYS A 18 -6.24 7.76 9.27
CA LYS A 18 -6.96 6.52 9.57
C LYS A 18 -7.85 6.08 8.40
N GLN A 19 -8.60 6.99 7.78
CA GLN A 19 -9.50 6.66 6.69
C GLN A 19 -8.73 6.32 5.41
N PHE A 20 -7.71 7.12 5.08
CA PHE A 20 -6.84 6.84 3.94
C PHE A 20 -6.16 5.46 4.07
N PHE A 21 -5.47 5.19 5.18
CA PHE A 21 -4.80 3.90 5.38
C PHE A 21 -5.79 2.73 5.53
N ALA A 22 -7.00 2.96 6.04
CA ALA A 22 -8.04 1.94 6.05
C ALA A 22 -8.51 1.59 4.63
N LYS A 23 -8.68 2.59 3.76
CA LYS A 23 -9.00 2.38 2.34
C LYS A 23 -7.88 1.63 1.61
N GLN A 24 -6.63 2.04 1.82
CA GLN A 24 -5.46 1.33 1.28
C GLN A 24 -5.40 -0.13 1.78
N SER A 25 -5.72 -0.37 3.05
CA SER A 25 -5.80 -1.74 3.58
C SER A 25 -6.90 -2.57 2.91
N GLU A 26 -8.02 -1.95 2.52
CA GLU A 26 -9.13 -2.62 1.81
C GLU A 26 -8.74 -2.96 0.37
N GLU A 27 -8.16 -2.00 -0.34
CA GLU A 27 -7.67 -2.17 -1.72
C GLU A 27 -6.66 -3.33 -1.80
N GLU A 28 -5.70 -3.35 -0.88
CA GLU A 28 -4.68 -4.40 -0.78
C GLU A 28 -5.26 -5.79 -0.45
N ARG A 29 -6.36 -5.85 0.30
CA ARG A 29 -7.10 -7.10 0.51
C ARG A 29 -7.78 -7.55 -0.78
N GLY A 30 -8.29 -6.61 -1.57
CA GLY A 30 -8.76 -6.85 -2.93
C GLY A 30 -7.66 -7.47 -3.80
N HIS A 31 -6.47 -6.86 -3.82
CA HIS A 31 -5.30 -7.36 -4.55
C HIS A 31 -4.95 -8.80 -4.19
N ALA A 32 -4.89 -9.11 -2.88
CA ALA A 32 -4.63 -10.47 -2.41
C ALA A 32 -5.72 -11.46 -2.84
N THR A 33 -6.98 -11.07 -2.75
CA THR A 33 -8.12 -11.91 -3.17
C THR A 33 -8.07 -12.20 -4.67
N GLU A 34 -7.70 -11.20 -5.47
CA GLU A 34 -7.61 -11.32 -6.92
C GLU A 34 -6.43 -12.24 -7.34
N LEU A 35 -5.30 -12.20 -6.61
CA LEU A 35 -4.22 -13.18 -6.77
C LEU A 35 -4.64 -14.61 -6.40
N MET A 36 -5.46 -14.78 -5.36
CA MET A 36 -6.03 -16.10 -5.02
C MET A 36 -6.97 -16.59 -6.13
N ARG A 37 -7.79 -15.69 -6.69
CA ARG A 37 -8.72 -15.99 -7.77
C ARG A 37 -7.97 -16.44 -9.03
N ILE A 38 -6.94 -15.70 -9.46
CA ILE A 38 -6.19 -16.06 -10.67
C ILE A 38 -5.46 -17.39 -10.50
N GLN A 39 -4.93 -17.67 -9.29
CA GLN A 39 -4.34 -18.96 -8.97
C GLN A 39 -5.36 -20.11 -9.13
N ALA A 40 -6.57 -19.94 -8.59
CA ALA A 40 -7.62 -20.96 -8.68
C ALA A 40 -8.12 -21.18 -10.12
N VAL A 41 -8.35 -20.10 -10.88
CA VAL A 41 -8.85 -20.19 -12.27
C VAL A 41 -7.83 -20.86 -13.20
N ARG A 42 -6.53 -20.72 -12.93
CA ARG A 42 -5.48 -21.43 -13.68
C ARG A 42 -5.27 -22.88 -13.21
N GLY A 43 -6.15 -23.42 -12.37
CA GLY A 43 -6.06 -24.78 -11.84
C GLY A 43 -5.01 -24.96 -10.75
N GLY A 44 -4.44 -23.86 -10.25
CA GLY A 44 -3.51 -23.86 -9.13
C GLY A 44 -4.24 -24.03 -7.80
N ARG A 45 -3.48 -24.43 -6.77
CA ARG A 45 -3.97 -24.52 -5.39
C ARG A 45 -3.49 -23.32 -4.59
N VAL A 46 -4.40 -22.65 -3.89
CA VAL A 46 -4.07 -21.61 -2.91
C VAL A 46 -3.63 -22.28 -1.61
N VAL A 47 -2.46 -21.90 -1.11
CA VAL A 47 -1.92 -22.35 0.18
C VAL A 47 -1.62 -21.13 1.02
N LEU A 48 -2.42 -20.91 2.07
CA LEU A 48 -2.27 -19.76 2.96
C LEU A 48 -1.18 -20.02 4.00
N GLN A 49 -0.48 -18.95 4.38
CA GLN A 49 0.53 -18.94 5.43
C GLN A 49 0.15 -17.90 6.50
N ASN A 50 0.80 -17.96 7.65
CA ASN A 50 0.60 -16.96 8.70
C ASN A 50 1.04 -15.58 8.22
N ILE A 51 0.14 -14.60 8.34
CA ILE A 51 0.46 -13.19 8.08
C ILE A 51 1.16 -12.65 9.32
N GLN A 52 2.39 -12.16 9.14
CA GLN A 52 3.15 -11.55 10.22
C GLN A 52 2.50 -10.24 10.66
N LYS A 53 2.59 -9.94 11.96
CA LYS A 53 2.18 -8.63 12.45
C LYS A 53 3.07 -7.52 11.85
N PRO A 54 2.61 -6.26 11.81
CA PRO A 54 3.45 -5.15 11.39
C PRO A 54 4.70 -4.99 12.29
N GLU A 55 5.75 -4.38 11.76
CA GLU A 55 7.02 -4.21 12.46
C GLU A 55 6.91 -3.32 13.71
N LYS A 56 5.93 -2.41 13.71
CA LYS A 56 5.69 -1.45 14.78
C LYS A 56 4.21 -1.40 15.13
N ASP A 57 3.92 -1.22 16.41
CA ASP A 57 2.58 -1.01 16.91
C ASP A 57 2.20 0.50 16.91
N GLU A 58 3.21 1.39 16.88
CA GLU A 58 3.06 2.85 16.77
C GLU A 58 3.93 3.39 15.62
N TRP A 59 3.37 4.29 14.80
CA TRP A 59 4.02 4.78 13.56
C TRP A 59 4.67 6.16 13.69
N GLY A 60 4.51 6.83 14.85
CA GLY A 60 5.04 8.16 15.09
C GLY A 60 4.24 9.24 14.36
N THR A 61 4.96 10.15 13.70
CA THR A 61 4.41 11.29 12.96
C THR A 61 3.71 10.88 11.67
N VAL A 62 2.91 11.78 11.09
CA VAL A 62 2.29 11.59 9.77
C VAL A 62 3.35 11.30 8.70
N LEU A 63 4.45 12.07 8.73
CA LEU A 63 5.55 11.89 7.81
C LEU A 63 6.14 10.47 7.89
N GLU A 64 6.43 9.98 9.10
CA GLU A 64 6.99 8.65 9.32
C GLU A 64 6.04 7.54 8.84
N ALA A 65 4.73 7.71 9.04
CA ALA A 65 3.72 6.77 8.54
C ALA A 65 3.69 6.70 7.00
N PHE A 66 3.71 7.85 6.32
CA PHE A 66 3.75 7.88 4.85
C PHE A 66 5.08 7.36 4.28
N GLU A 67 6.22 7.65 4.93
CA GLU A 67 7.51 7.08 4.54
C GLU A 67 7.55 5.56 4.69
N ALA A 68 6.96 5.02 5.76
CA ALA A 68 6.81 3.58 5.95
C ALA A 68 5.89 2.94 4.90
N ALA A 69 4.76 3.58 4.57
CA ALA A 69 3.85 3.12 3.53
C ALA A 69 4.53 3.11 2.14
N LEU A 70 5.27 4.17 1.79
CA LEU A 70 6.04 4.22 0.55
C LEU A 70 7.08 3.09 0.46
N ALA A 71 7.75 2.79 1.58
CA ALA A 71 8.70 1.69 1.62
C ALA A 71 8.01 0.33 1.37
N LEU A 72 6.84 0.12 1.97
CA LEU A 72 6.04 -1.09 1.79
C LEU A 72 5.54 -1.24 0.34
N GLU A 73 5.06 -0.16 -0.27
CA GLU A 73 4.65 -0.16 -1.69
C GLU A 73 5.81 -0.50 -2.64
N LYS A 74 7.01 0.01 -2.36
CA LYS A 74 8.21 -0.36 -3.13
C LYS A 74 8.59 -1.84 -2.96
N MET A 75 8.40 -2.40 -1.77
CA MET A 75 8.63 -3.84 -1.52
C MET A 75 7.60 -4.71 -2.24
N ASN A 76 6.33 -4.32 -2.23
CA ASN A 76 5.26 -4.97 -2.99
C ASN A 76 5.56 -4.95 -4.49
N ASN A 77 5.87 -3.78 -5.06
CA ASN A 77 6.25 -3.64 -6.46
C ASN A 77 7.47 -4.50 -6.83
N SER A 78 8.50 -4.52 -5.98
CA SER A 78 9.68 -5.38 -6.20
C SER A 78 9.33 -6.86 -6.21
N SER A 79 8.35 -7.29 -5.41
CA SER A 79 7.87 -8.67 -5.38
C SER A 79 7.05 -9.01 -6.64
N LEU A 80 6.23 -8.08 -7.12
CA LEU A 80 5.48 -8.21 -8.38
C LEU A 80 6.41 -8.29 -9.59
N LEU A 81 7.46 -7.46 -9.65
CA LEU A 81 8.48 -7.52 -10.70
C LEU A 81 9.21 -8.87 -10.72
N LYS A 82 9.53 -9.42 -9.54
CA LYS A 82 10.10 -10.77 -9.45
C LYS A 82 9.13 -11.84 -9.96
N LEU A 83 7.85 -11.75 -9.59
CA LEU A 83 6.83 -12.68 -10.08
C LEU A 83 6.64 -12.58 -11.59
N HIS A 84 6.63 -11.36 -12.14
CA HIS A 84 6.61 -11.10 -13.57
C HIS A 84 7.81 -11.73 -14.28
N GLY A 85 9.03 -11.54 -13.77
CA GLY A 85 10.23 -12.17 -14.32
C GLY A 85 10.19 -13.70 -14.27
N ILE A 86 9.60 -14.30 -13.23
CA ILE A 86 9.38 -15.75 -13.17
C ILE A 86 8.36 -16.19 -14.25
N ALA A 87 7.26 -15.46 -14.41
CA ALA A 87 6.26 -15.77 -15.44
C ALA A 87 6.87 -15.70 -16.86
N GLU A 88 7.67 -14.67 -17.12
CA GLU A 88 8.40 -14.50 -18.38
C GLU A 88 9.38 -15.66 -18.63
N GLN A 89 10.22 -16.02 -17.65
CA GLN A 89 11.15 -17.16 -17.76
C GLN A 89 10.43 -18.50 -18.03
N ARG A 90 9.17 -18.62 -17.60
CA ARG A 90 8.33 -19.80 -17.83
C ARG A 90 7.49 -19.71 -19.11
N ASN A 91 7.64 -18.64 -19.89
CA ASN A 91 6.83 -18.34 -21.08
C ASN A 91 5.32 -18.31 -20.77
N ASP A 92 4.92 -17.92 -19.55
CA ASP A 92 3.51 -17.75 -19.17
C ASP A 92 3.02 -16.36 -19.60
N ALA A 93 2.74 -16.21 -20.90
CA ALA A 93 2.32 -14.95 -21.49
C ALA A 93 1.08 -14.35 -20.81
N HIS A 94 0.16 -15.20 -20.36
CA HIS A 94 -1.06 -14.75 -19.69
C HIS A 94 -0.76 -14.15 -18.31
N LEU A 95 0.02 -14.82 -17.45
CA LEU A 95 0.38 -14.27 -16.14
C LEU A 95 1.25 -13.01 -16.27
N THR A 96 2.19 -12.99 -17.22
CA THR A 96 3.03 -11.81 -17.49
C THR A 96 2.16 -10.59 -17.81
N ASN A 97 1.22 -10.72 -18.76
CA ASN A 97 0.31 -9.64 -19.15
C ASN A 97 -0.60 -9.23 -17.97
N TYR A 98 -1.14 -10.21 -17.25
CA TYR A 98 -2.01 -9.96 -16.12
C TYR A 98 -1.33 -9.14 -15.01
N ILE A 99 -0.08 -9.46 -14.67
CA ILE A 99 0.68 -8.69 -13.66
C ILE A 99 0.92 -7.24 -14.14
N GLN A 100 1.24 -7.06 -15.42
CA GLN A 100 1.46 -5.74 -16.01
C GLN A 100 0.20 -4.88 -15.93
N GLU A 101 -0.92 -5.38 -16.44
CA GLU A 101 -2.17 -4.64 -16.54
C GLU A 101 -2.83 -4.38 -15.18
N LYS A 102 -2.80 -5.36 -14.27
CA LYS A 102 -3.54 -5.29 -13.01
C LYS A 102 -2.75 -4.74 -11.83
N TYR A 103 -1.42 -4.78 -11.87
CA TYR A 103 -0.64 -4.44 -10.68
C TYR A 103 0.49 -3.46 -10.98
N LEU A 104 1.32 -3.68 -12.00
CA LEU A 104 2.51 -2.84 -12.18
C LEU A 104 2.17 -1.38 -12.51
N GLU A 105 1.13 -1.13 -13.31
CA GLU A 105 0.65 0.24 -13.58
C GLU A 105 0.15 0.92 -12.30
N GLU A 106 -0.69 0.21 -11.52
CA GLU A 106 -1.22 0.71 -10.25
C GLU A 106 -0.11 1.00 -9.23
N GLN A 107 0.91 0.12 -9.14
CA GLN A 107 2.06 0.32 -8.25
C GLN A 107 2.85 1.59 -8.63
N VAL A 108 3.05 1.88 -9.91
CA VAL A 108 3.77 3.09 -10.35
C VAL A 108 3.00 4.34 -9.92
N HIS A 109 1.68 4.35 -10.10
CA HIS A 109 0.83 5.46 -9.66
C HIS A 109 0.81 5.63 -8.14
N SER A 110 0.62 4.54 -7.40
CA SER A 110 0.62 4.53 -5.93
C SER A 110 1.95 5.05 -5.38
N ILE A 111 3.09 4.52 -5.85
CA ILE A 111 4.42 4.96 -5.41
C ILE A 111 4.63 6.46 -5.66
N ASN A 112 4.21 6.96 -6.83
CA ASN A 112 4.31 8.38 -7.14
C ASN A 112 3.41 9.25 -6.24
N GLU A 113 2.19 8.79 -5.96
CA GLU A 113 1.26 9.47 -5.06
C GLU A 113 1.81 9.56 -3.63
N PHE A 114 2.29 8.45 -3.06
CA PHE A 114 2.94 8.45 -1.75
C PHE A 114 4.16 9.38 -1.72
N ALA A 115 4.98 9.39 -2.76
CA ALA A 115 6.13 10.30 -2.85
C ALA A 115 5.70 11.78 -2.90
N ARG A 116 4.62 12.10 -3.62
CA ARG A 116 4.03 13.45 -3.66
C ARG A 116 3.52 13.88 -2.29
N TYR A 117 2.80 13.01 -1.59
CA TYR A 117 2.30 13.28 -0.24
C TYR A 117 3.45 13.57 0.73
N ILE A 118 4.51 12.75 0.72
CA ILE A 118 5.70 12.99 1.55
C ILE A 118 6.32 14.36 1.24
N ALA A 119 6.43 14.74 -0.02
CA ALA A 119 6.97 16.04 -0.40
C ALA A 119 6.09 17.21 0.08
N ASN A 120 4.77 17.06 0.02
CA ASN A 120 3.81 18.06 0.50
C ASN A 120 3.84 18.18 2.03
N ILE A 121 3.86 17.06 2.77
CA ILE A 121 3.98 17.04 4.24
C ILE A 121 5.28 17.73 4.67
N LYS A 122 6.42 17.39 4.04
CA LYS A 122 7.72 18.03 4.34
C LYS A 122 7.70 19.55 4.08
N ARG A 123 6.97 20.00 3.05
CA ARG A 123 6.84 21.41 2.70
C ARG A 123 5.94 22.16 3.69
N ALA A 124 4.85 21.53 4.12
CA ALA A 124 3.88 22.14 5.03
C ALA A 124 4.48 22.35 6.43
N GLY A 125 5.34 21.42 6.87
CA GLY A 125 5.95 21.45 8.20
C GLY A 125 5.01 20.97 9.31
N PRO A 126 5.53 20.77 10.53
CA PRO A 126 4.79 20.13 11.62
C PRO A 126 3.66 21.01 12.17
N GLY A 127 2.67 20.36 12.80
CA GLY A 127 1.57 21.05 13.49
C GLY A 127 0.53 21.60 12.52
N LEU A 128 0.48 22.93 12.34
CA LEU A 128 -0.53 23.55 11.46
C LEU A 128 -0.39 23.10 10.00
N GLY A 129 0.84 22.85 9.53
CA GLY A 129 1.08 22.39 8.16
C GLY A 129 0.51 20.99 7.91
N GLU A 130 0.74 20.05 8.84
CA GLU A 130 0.16 18.71 8.79
C GLU A 130 -1.37 18.76 8.83
N TYR A 131 -1.95 19.60 9.70
CA TYR A 131 -3.39 19.81 9.75
C TYR A 131 -3.96 20.36 8.42
N LEU A 132 -3.27 21.29 7.76
CA LEU A 132 -3.71 21.84 6.48
C LEU A 132 -3.59 20.82 5.35
N PHE A 133 -2.49 20.05 5.30
CA PHE A 133 -2.32 18.94 4.36
C PHE A 133 -3.45 17.91 4.49
N ASP A 134 -3.75 17.54 5.73
CA ASP A 134 -4.85 16.65 6.10
C ASP A 134 -6.20 17.16 5.59
N LYS A 135 -6.43 18.47 5.73
CA LYS A 135 -7.64 19.13 5.23
C LYS A 135 -7.72 19.20 3.71
N GLU A 136 -6.65 19.53 3.02
CA GLU A 136 -6.67 19.73 1.57
C GLU A 136 -6.72 18.42 0.77
N GLU A 137 -6.02 17.39 1.22
CA GLU A 137 -5.84 16.15 0.44
C GLU A 137 -6.91 15.10 0.74
N PHE A 138 -7.58 15.19 1.90
CA PHE A 138 -8.43 14.11 2.38
C PHE A 138 -9.71 14.56 3.10
N SER A 139 -10.04 15.85 3.12
CA SER A 139 -11.40 16.27 3.51
C SER A 139 -12.33 16.19 2.30
N ASP A 140 -13.39 15.41 2.44
CA ASP A 140 -14.58 15.48 1.59
C ASP A 140 -15.37 16.78 1.85
#